data_AF-A0A3D3WU19-F1
#
_entry.id   AF-A0A3D3WU19-F1
#
_cell.length_a   1.000
_cell.length_b   1.000
_cell.length_c   1.000
_cell.angle_alpha   90.00
_cell.angle_beta   90.00
_cell.angle_gamma   90.00
#
_symmetry.space_group_name_H-M   'P 1'
#
loop_
_entity.id
_entity.type
_entity.pdbx_description
1 polymer ?
#
loop_
_entity_poly.entity_id
_entity_poly.type
_entity_poly.pdbx_seq_one_letter_code
_entity_poly.pdbx_strand_id
1 'polypeptide(L)'
;GLAVQLRPFPGFFGMSTIQAIELELPTGSGFTPSPELGCVVVLPDGEISELDLKAIPGANGPSDVDHVDEFRELDLPPEQYIAYATVAVQLLQEELKRRT
;
A
#
# COMPACT_ATOMS: atom_id res chain seq x y z
N GLY A 1 11.90 0.08 -12.86
CA GLY A 1 11.71 -0.85 -11.73
C GLY A 1 10.66 -1.90 -12.07
N LEU A 2 10.42 -2.87 -11.19
CA LEU A 2 9.38 -3.89 -11.37
C LEU A 2 7.97 -3.27 -11.44
N ALA A 3 7.68 -2.30 -10.56
CA ALA A 3 6.38 -1.62 -10.48
C ALA A 3 5.95 -0.98 -11.80
N VAL A 4 6.85 -0.24 -12.46
CA VAL A 4 6.59 0.46 -13.73
C VAL A 4 6.14 -0.46 -14.87
N GLN A 5 6.46 -1.76 -14.80
CA GLN A 5 6.07 -2.76 -15.80
C GLN A 5 4.63 -3.24 -15.62
N LEU A 6 4.05 -3.06 -14.43
CA LEU A 6 2.65 -3.38 -14.14
C LEU A 6 1.76 -2.24 -14.61
N ARG A 7 1.42 -2.21 -15.91
CA ARG A 7 0.46 -1.25 -16.47
C ARG A 7 -0.77 -1.97 -17.04
N PRO A 8 -1.99 -1.66 -16.56
CA PRO A 8 -2.30 -0.79 -15.41
C PRO A 8 -1.75 -1.35 -14.10
N PHE A 9 -1.42 -0.47 -13.15
CA PHE A 9 -0.97 -0.90 -11.82
C PHE A 9 -2.16 -1.45 -11.03
N PRO A 10 -2.00 -2.50 -10.22
CA PRO A 10 -3.11 -3.06 -9.45
C PRO A 10 -3.77 -2.02 -8.54
N GLY A 11 -5.07 -2.18 -8.37
CA GLY A 11 -5.86 -1.36 -7.45
C GLY A 11 -5.78 -1.88 -6.01
N PHE A 12 -5.75 -0.96 -5.05
CA PHE A 12 -5.78 -1.30 -3.62
C PHE A 12 -7.09 -2.01 -3.29
N PHE A 13 -7.05 -3.26 -2.81
CA PHE A 13 -8.23 -4.12 -2.60
C PHE A 13 -9.25 -4.12 -3.75
N GLY A 14 -8.78 -4.02 -5.00
CA GLY A 14 -9.66 -4.00 -6.18
C GLY A 14 -10.39 -2.67 -6.43
N MET A 15 -10.06 -1.61 -5.69
CA MET A 15 -10.54 -0.26 -5.97
C MET A 15 -10.01 0.23 -7.32
N SER A 16 -10.85 0.95 -8.07
CA SER A 16 -10.45 1.57 -9.34
C SER A 16 -9.79 2.95 -9.15
N THR A 17 -10.01 3.58 -8.00
CA THR A 17 -9.57 4.95 -7.69
C THR A 17 -8.18 5.01 -7.07
N ILE A 18 -7.74 3.94 -6.39
CA ILE A 18 -6.45 3.85 -5.71
C ILE A 18 -5.60 2.79 -6.38
N GLN A 19 -4.47 3.18 -6.96
CA GLN A 19 -3.49 2.26 -7.53
C GLN A 19 -2.35 2.01 -6.55
N ALA A 20 -2.48 0.98 -5.74
CA ALA A 20 -1.49 0.58 -4.76
C ALA A 20 -1.64 -0.91 -4.43
N ILE A 21 -0.55 -1.58 -4.03
CA ILE A 21 -0.60 -2.96 -3.53
C ILE A 21 -0.25 -2.93 -2.05
N GLU A 22 -1.12 -3.47 -1.20
CA GLU A 22 -0.82 -3.63 0.23
C GLU A 22 0.33 -4.62 0.46
N LEU A 23 1.22 -4.26 1.38
CA LEU A 23 2.33 -5.06 1.82
C LEU A 23 2.05 -5.56 3.24
N GLU A 24 1.89 -6.87 3.38
CA GLU A 24 1.79 -7.50 4.69
C GLU A 24 3.09 -8.22 5.02
N LEU A 25 3.65 -7.95 6.22
CA LEU A 25 4.78 -8.74 6.70
C LEU A 25 4.30 -10.14 7.10
N PRO A 26 5.03 -11.22 6.72
CA PRO A 26 4.68 -12.57 7.11
C PRO A 26 4.58 -12.73 8.63
N THR A 27 3.66 -13.57 9.09
CA THR A 27 3.58 -13.95 10.50
C THR A 27 4.92 -14.54 10.95
N GLY A 28 5.46 -14.04 12.08
CA GLY A 28 6.76 -14.47 12.59
C GLY A 28 7.96 -13.72 12.01
N SER A 29 7.74 -12.61 11.29
CA SER A 29 8.81 -11.71 10.80
C SER A 29 9.65 -11.06 11.91
N GLY A 30 9.23 -11.18 13.18
CA GLY A 30 9.88 -10.53 14.32
C GLY A 30 9.52 -9.05 14.48
N PHE A 31 8.72 -8.50 13.57
CA PHE A 31 8.21 -7.13 13.61
C PHE A 31 6.73 -7.13 13.96
N THR A 32 6.35 -6.31 14.94
CA THR A 32 4.96 -6.00 15.24
C THR A 32 4.72 -4.57 14.78
N PRO A 33 3.91 -4.33 13.73
CA PRO A 33 3.56 -2.98 13.30
C PRO A 33 2.94 -2.19 14.45
N SER A 34 3.21 -0.87 14.49
CA SER A 34 2.51 0.02 15.41
C SER A 34 1.02 -0.01 15.10
N PRO A 35 0.12 -0.02 16.11
CA PRO A 35 -1.31 0.11 15.87
C PRO A 35 -1.71 1.46 15.26
N GLU A 36 -0.81 2.45 15.29
CA GLU A 36 -1.00 3.76 14.64
C GLU A 36 -0.56 3.78 13.17
N LEU A 37 0.17 2.76 12.70
CA LEU A 37 0.59 2.65 11.31
C LEU A 37 -0.58 2.15 10.46
N GLY A 38 -0.97 2.93 9.47
CA GLY A 38 -1.94 2.56 8.45
C GLY A 38 -1.45 1.45 7.51
N CYS A 39 -2.14 1.26 6.39
CA CYS A 39 -1.78 0.25 5.42
C CYS A 39 -0.43 0.60 4.77
N VAL A 40 0.55 -0.30 4.82
CA VAL A 40 1.80 -0.11 4.09
C VAL A 40 1.59 -0.58 2.66
N VAL A 41 1.87 0.27 1.68
CA VAL A 41 1.60 -0.02 0.27
C VAL A 41 2.80 0.28 -0.62
N VAL A 42 2.91 -0.43 -1.75
CA VAL A 42 3.79 -0.05 -2.85
C VAL A 42 2.99 0.64 -3.97
N LEU A 43 3.53 1.76 -4.45
CA LEU A 43 2.93 2.64 -5.45
C LEU A 43 3.43 2.33 -6.88
N PRO A 44 2.79 2.90 -7.93
CA PRO A 44 3.13 2.59 -9.33
C PRO A 44 4.55 2.99 -9.76
N ASP A 45 5.15 3.96 -9.09
CA ASP A 45 6.55 4.36 -9.27
C ASP A 45 7.54 3.46 -8.49
N GLY A 46 7.03 2.66 -7.56
CA GLY A 46 7.79 1.78 -6.69
C GLY A 46 8.11 2.37 -5.32
N GLU A 47 7.60 3.56 -4.99
CA GLU A 47 7.67 4.11 -3.64
C GLU A 47 6.88 3.23 -2.67
N ILE A 48 7.35 3.10 -1.44
CA ILE A 48 6.65 2.43 -0.35
C ILE A 48 6.19 3.51 0.63
N SER A 49 4.88 3.58 0.84
CA SER A 49 4.24 4.64 1.61
C SER A 49 3.23 4.05 2.59
N GLU A 50 2.90 4.79 3.63
CA GLU A 50 1.69 4.56 4.41
C GLU A 50 0.49 5.12 3.64
N LEU A 51 -0.56 4.32 3.50
CA LEU A 51 -1.87 4.75 3.03
C LEU A 51 -2.77 4.97 4.26
N ASP A 52 -3.09 6.24 4.52
CA ASP A 52 -4.04 6.66 5.54
C ASP A 52 -5.39 6.95 4.88
N LEU A 53 -6.37 6.06 5.12
CA LEU A 53 -7.74 6.19 4.61
C LEU A 53 -8.58 6.97 5.62
N LYS A 54 -8.69 8.28 5.43
CA LYS A 54 -9.52 9.13 6.29
C LYS A 54 -10.94 9.22 5.76
N ALA A 55 -11.88 8.77 6.58
CA ALA A 55 -13.30 9.05 6.40
C ALA A 55 -13.58 10.53 6.72
N ILE A 56 -14.10 11.27 5.76
CA ILE A 56 -14.56 12.65 5.93
C ILE A 56 -16.08 12.72 5.71
N PRO A 57 -16.79 13.67 6.34
CA PRO A 57 -18.20 13.90 6.04
C PRO A 57 -18.38 14.24 4.56
N GLY A 58 -19.25 13.51 3.87
CA GLY A 58 -19.46 13.69 2.45
C GLY A 58 -20.23 14.97 2.12
N ALA A 59 -20.05 15.45 0.90
CA ALA A 59 -20.57 16.75 0.46
C ALA A 59 -22.11 16.88 0.53
N ASN A 60 -22.87 15.77 0.51
CA ASN A 60 -24.34 15.79 0.42
C ASN A 60 -25.06 15.57 1.76
N GLY A 61 -24.36 15.43 2.89
CA GLY A 61 -24.97 15.39 4.22
C GLY A 61 -24.30 14.42 5.20
N PRO A 62 -24.78 14.40 6.46
CA PRO A 62 -24.16 13.64 7.57
C PRO A 62 -24.24 12.10 7.44
N SER A 63 -24.82 11.59 6.34
CA SER A 63 -24.93 10.16 6.04
C SER A 63 -24.04 9.73 4.86
N ASP A 64 -23.47 10.67 4.10
CA ASP A 64 -22.43 10.38 3.12
C ASP A 64 -21.07 10.46 3.82
N VAL A 65 -20.18 9.54 3.46
CA VAL A 65 -18.78 9.54 3.89
C VAL A 65 -17.94 9.56 2.62
N ASP A 66 -17.17 10.63 2.42
CA ASP A 66 -16.13 10.65 1.40
C ASP A 66 -14.84 10.06 2.01
N HIS A 67 -14.00 9.47 1.17
CA HIS A 67 -12.68 8.97 1.57
C HIS A 67 -11.61 9.87 0.98
N VAL A 68 -10.70 10.35 1.83
CA VAL A 68 -9.48 11.03 1.38
C VAL A 68 -8.33 10.07 1.54
N ASP A 69 -7.69 9.77 0.42
CA ASP A 69 -6.50 8.93 0.36
C ASP A 69 -5.26 9.83 0.55
N GLU A 70 -4.53 9.62 1.64
CA GLU A 70 -3.29 10.33 1.91
C GLU A 70 -2.13 9.32 1.94
N PHE A 71 -1.18 9.48 1.01
CA PHE A 71 0.06 8.72 1.03
C PHE A 71 1.11 9.50 1.83
N ARG A 72 1.69 8.86 2.84
CA ARG A 72 2.74 9.45 3.67
C ARG A 72 4.02 8.63 3.60
N GLU A 73 5.14 9.34 3.76
CA GLU A 73 6.44 8.68 3.92
C GLU A 73 6.45 7.82 5.18
N LEU A 74 7.05 6.64 5.09
CA LEU A 74 7.15 5.71 6.20
C LEU A 74 8.22 6.14 7.20
N ASP A 75 7.81 6.46 8.42
CA ASP A 75 8.72 6.63 9.55
C ASP A 75 8.92 5.29 10.29
N LEU A 76 9.70 4.40 9.66
CA LEU A 76 9.98 3.06 10.18
C LEU A 76 11.47 2.87 10.49
N PRO A 77 11.81 2.02 11.47
CA PRO A 77 13.18 1.54 11.63
C PRO A 77 13.70 0.89 10.34
N PRO A 78 14.99 1.07 9.98
CA PRO A 78 15.55 0.58 8.72
C PRO A 78 15.33 -0.92 8.49
N GLU A 79 15.44 -1.74 9.53
CA GLU A 79 15.21 -3.18 9.45
C GLU A 79 13.77 -3.54 9.06
N GLN A 80 12.79 -2.78 9.54
CA GLN A 80 11.39 -2.98 9.22
C GLN A 80 11.09 -2.48 7.80
N TYR A 81 11.68 -1.35 7.39
CA TYR A 81 11.59 -0.87 6.01
C TYR A 81 12.16 -1.90 5.02
N ILE A 82 13.32 -2.48 5.31
CA ILE A 82 13.95 -3.52 4.47
C ILE A 82 13.05 -4.76 4.37
N ALA A 83 12.37 -5.15 5.46
CA ALA A 83 11.43 -6.26 5.43
C ALA A 83 10.26 -5.97 4.46
N TYR A 84 9.66 -4.78 4.53
CA TYR A 84 8.62 -4.37 3.59
C TYR A 84 9.12 -4.29 2.15
N ALA A 85 10.31 -3.73 1.91
CA ALA A 85 10.89 -3.66 0.58
C ALA A 85 11.14 -5.04 -0.03
N THR A 86 11.53 -6.02 0.80
CA THR A 86 11.68 -7.42 0.38
C THR A 86 10.35 -8.01 -0.07
N VAL A 87 9.29 -7.79 0.71
CA VAL A 87 7.92 -8.23 0.37
C VAL A 87 7.41 -7.54 -0.91
N ALA A 88 7.64 -6.25 -1.06
CA ALA A 88 7.25 -5.49 -2.26
C ALA A 88 7.87 -6.08 -3.52
N VAL A 89 9.18 -6.38 -3.51
CA VAL A 89 9.86 -6.99 -4.65
C VAL A 89 9.26 -8.35 -5.00
N GLN A 90 8.99 -9.20 -4.00
CA GLN A 90 8.39 -10.53 -4.20
C GLN A 90 7.00 -10.42 -4.83
N LEU A 91 6.12 -9.58 -4.25
CA LEU A 91 4.76 -9.38 -4.76
C LEU A 91 4.74 -8.80 -6.17
N LEU A 92 5.59 -7.82 -6.48
CA LEU A 92 5.68 -7.25 -7.81
C LEU A 92 6.15 -8.28 -8.85
N GLN A 93 7.08 -9.16 -8.48
CA GLN A 93 7.52 -10.26 -9.35
C GLN A 93 6.41 -11.30 -9.57
N GLU A 94 5.67 -11.65 -8.53
CA GLU A 94 4.53 -12.56 -8.64
C GLU A 94 3.43 -11.98 -9.53
N GLU A 95 3.10 -10.71 -9.36
CA GLU A 95 2.11 -10.03 -10.17
C GLU A 95 2.52 -9.94 -11.65
N LEU A 96 3.80 -9.71 -11.94
CA LEU A 96 4.33 -9.77 -13.31
C LEU A 96 4.20 -11.17 -13.91
N LYS A 97 4.52 -12.21 -13.14
CA LYS A 97 4.38 -13.60 -13.59
C LYS A 97 2.92 -13.97 -13.87
N ARG A 98 1.96 -13.48 -13.07
CA ARG A 98 0.53 -13.73 -13.29
C ARG A 98 0.00 -13.16 -14.61
N ARG A 99 0.69 -12.16 -15.18
CA ARG A 99 0.29 -11.47 -16.42
C ARG A 99 0.97 -12.04 -17.67
N THR A 100 1.92 -12.96 -17.51
CA THR A 100 2.66 -13.59 -18.61
C THR A 100 2.04 -14.94 -18.96
#